data_AF-A0A930TS96-F1
#
_entry.id   AF-A0A930TS96-F1
#
_cell.length_a   1.000
_cell.length_b   1.000
_cell.length_c   1.000
_cell.angle_alpha   90.00
_cell.angle_beta   90.00
_cell.angle_gamma   90.00
#
_symmetry.space_group_name_H-M   'P 1'
#
loop_
_entity.id
_entity.type
_entity.pdbx_description
1 polymer ?
#
loop_
_entity_poly.entity_id
_entity_poly.type
_entity_poly.pdbx_seq_one_letter_code
_entity_poly.pdbx_strand_id
1 'polypeptide(L)' 'MDRANVNCEVDCVNGCVLGDDCPNAEYRQQASQFINTTSLDDMLAIADEAVRKKILAKASEPPQWVYPDEE' A
#
# COMPACT_ATOMS: atom_id res chain seq x y z
N MET A 1 -21.19 5.01 4.88
CA MET A 1 -20.37 3.79 4.76
C MET A 1 -20.09 3.28 6.16
N ASP A 2 -20.32 1.99 6.41
CA ASP A 2 -19.98 1.35 7.69
C ASP A 2 -18.47 1.08 7.78
N ARG A 3 -17.89 1.27 8.97
CA ARG A 3 -16.45 1.05 9.25
C ARG A 3 -15.97 -0.36 8.90
N ALA A 4 -16.88 -1.34 8.94
CA ALA A 4 -16.61 -2.74 8.61
C ALA A 4 -16.60 -3.03 7.09
N ASN A 5 -17.02 -2.08 6.25
CA ASN A 5 -17.18 -2.28 4.80
C ASN A 5 -16.39 -1.27 3.96
N VAL A 6 -15.39 -0.61 4.55
CA VAL A 6 -14.48 0.27 3.81
C VAL A 6 -13.28 -0.55 3.31
N ASN A 7 -13.04 -0.53 2.00
CA ASN A 7 -11.82 -1.08 1.42
C ASN A 7 -10.77 0.04 1.35
N CYS A 8 -9.85 0.06 2.31
CA CYS A 8 -8.84 1.13 2.38
C CYS A 8 -7.93 1.21 1.15
N GLU A 9 -7.80 0.16 0.35
CA GLU A 9 -7.00 0.17 -0.89
C GLU A 9 -7.70 0.93 -2.02
N VAL A 10 -9.03 0.86 -2.07
CA VAL A 10 -9.84 1.45 -3.15
C VAL A 10 -10.46 2.77 -2.71
N ASP A 11 -11.12 2.78 -1.55
CA ASP A 11 -11.94 3.90 -1.09
C ASP A 11 -11.10 5.04 -0.52
N CYS A 12 -9.95 4.73 0.08
CA CYS A 12 -9.09 5.71 0.76
C CYS A 12 -7.90 6.19 -0.09
N VAL A 13 -7.88 5.90 -1.41
CA VAL A 13 -6.74 6.22 -2.30
C VAL A 13 -6.41 7.72 -2.34
N ASN A 14 -7.41 8.59 -2.16
CA ASN A 14 -7.25 10.05 -2.13
C ASN A 14 -7.29 10.65 -0.71
N GLY A 15 -7.16 9.80 0.32
CA GLY A 15 -7.32 10.18 1.72
C GLY A 15 -8.47 9.45 2.40
N CYS A 16 -8.46 9.43 3.73
CA CYS A 16 -9.42 8.66 4.50
C CYS A 16 -10.84 9.22 4.39
N VAL A 17 -11.78 8.42 3.88
CA VAL A 17 -13.20 8.81 3.70
C VAL A 17 -14.00 8.80 5.01
N LEU A 18 -13.51 8.12 6.05
CA LEU A 18 -14.16 8.02 7.36
C LEU A 18 -13.58 9.01 8.40
N GLY A 19 -12.57 9.79 8.04
CA GLY A 19 -11.90 10.71 8.96
C GLY A 19 -11.31 10.01 10.18
N ASP A 20 -11.80 10.33 11.37
CA ASP A 20 -11.34 9.74 12.63
C ASP A 20 -11.83 8.31 12.87
N ASP A 21 -12.89 7.88 12.19
CA ASP A 21 -13.38 6.51 12.25
C ASP A 21 -12.63 5.54 11.33
N CYS A 22 -11.37 5.84 10.99
CA CYS A 22 -10.52 4.92 10.24
C CYS A 22 -10.37 3.59 11.01
N PRO A 23 -10.62 2.42 10.38
CA PRO A 23 -10.40 1.13 11.03
C PRO A 23 -8.94 0.91 11.43
N ASN A 24 -8.00 1.53 10.71
CA ASN A 24 -6.56 1.44 10.95
C ASN A 24 -6.02 2.57 11.84
N ALA A 25 -6.87 3.21 12.65
CA ALA A 25 -6.48 4.36 13.47
C ALA A 25 -5.36 4.05 14.47
N GLU A 26 -5.25 2.80 14.93
CA GLU A 26 -4.19 2.36 15.84
C GLU A 26 -2.77 2.53 15.26
N TYR A 27 -2.62 2.42 13.94
CA TYR A 27 -1.32 2.57 13.27
C TYR A 27 -0.92 4.02 13.02
N ARG A 28 -1.83 4.99 13.28
CA ARG A 28 -1.58 6.41 13.05
C ARG A 28 -0.35 6.91 13.80
N GLN A 29 -0.17 6.46 15.05
CA GLN A 29 0.98 6.86 15.86
C GLN A 29 2.29 6.29 15.32
N GLN A 30 2.30 5.01 14.92
CA GLN A 30 3.47 4.36 14.34
C GLN A 30 3.87 5.01 13.01
N ALA A 31 2.91 5.28 12.13
CA ALA A 31 3.15 5.98 10.88
C ALA A 31 3.70 7.39 11.10
N SER A 32 3.14 8.13 12.07
CA SER A 32 3.64 9.45 12.44
C SER A 32 5.08 9.37 12.96
N GLN A 33 5.39 8.39 13.82
CA GLN A 33 6.75 8.19 14.32
C GLN A 33 7.73 7.92 13.18
N PHE A 34 7.39 6.99 12.28
CA PHE A 34 8.21 6.68 11.11
C PHE A 34 8.52 7.93 10.27
N ILE A 35 7.52 8.74 9.94
CA ILE A 35 7.72 9.96 9.13
C ILE A 35 8.63 10.96 9.85
N ASN A 36 8.52 11.07 11.18
CA ASN A 36 9.33 12.01 11.95
C ASN A 36 10.77 11.52 12.17
N THR A 37 11.01 10.22 12.22
CA THR A 37 12.32 9.64 12.54
C THR A 37 13.11 9.17 11.33
N THR A 38 12.45 8.97 10.18
CA THR A 38 13.08 8.50 8.95
C THR A 38 13.36 9.70 8.04
N SER A 39 14.62 9.85 7.60
CA SER A 39 14.98 10.92 6.68
C SER A 39 14.33 10.70 5.30
N LEU A 40 14.19 11.76 4.51
CA LEU A 40 13.65 11.65 3.15
C LEU A 40 14.53 10.72 2.28
N ASP A 41 15.84 10.80 2.43
CA ASP A 41 16.78 9.95 1.68
C ASP A 41 16.60 8.46 2.05
N ASP A 42 16.43 8.16 3.34
CA ASP A 42 16.17 6.78 3.80
C ASP A 42 14.82 6.26 3.27
N MET A 43 13.79 7.10 3.24
CA MET A 43 12.49 6.74 2.66
C MET A 43 12.60 6.40 1.18
N LEU A 44 13.38 7.16 0.41
CA LEU A 44 13.63 6.90 -1.01
C LEU A 44 14.40 5.58 -1.20
N ALA A 45 15.41 5.31 -0.37
CA ALA A 45 16.14 4.05 -0.40
C ALA A 45 15.23 2.83 -0.12
N ILE A 46 14.32 2.93 0.85
CA ILE A 46 13.33 1.89 1.15
C ILE A 46 12.40 1.65 -0.05
N ALA A 47 11.96 2.72 -0.71
CA ALA A 47 11.09 2.63 -1.89
C ALA A 47 11.80 1.93 -3.06
N ASP A 48 13.06 2.29 -3.34
CA ASP A 48 13.87 1.66 -4.39
C ASP A 48 14.09 0.17 -4.14
N GLU A 49 14.37 -0.22 -2.88
CA GLU A 49 14.51 -1.63 -2.52
C GLU A 49 13.22 -2.42 -2.74
N ALA A 50 12.06 -1.83 -2.39
CA ALA A 50 10.77 -2.46 -2.61
C ALA A 50 10.47 -2.68 -4.11
N VAL A 51 10.78 -1.69 -4.95
CA VAL A 51 10.65 -1.81 -6.42
C VAL A 51 11.57 -2.90 -6.94
N ARG A 52 12.84 -2.91 -6.52
CA ARG A 52 13.82 -3.94 -6.93
C ARG A 52 13.34 -5.34 -6.56
N LYS A 53 12.85 -5.54 -5.33
CA LYS A 53 12.29 -6.84 -4.88
C LYS A 53 11.11 -7.27 -5.74
N LYS A 54 10.19 -6.36 -6.07
CA LYS A 54 9.04 -6.64 -6.93
C LYS A 54 9.45 -7.04 -8.35
N ILE A 55 10.45 -6.36 -8.92
CA ILE A 55 10.99 -6.71 -10.25
C ILE A 55 11.63 -8.10 -10.22
N LEU A 56 12.45 -8.39 -9.21
CA LEU A 56 13.10 -9.69 -9.06
C LEU A 56 12.08 -10.82 -8.87
N ALA A 57 11.07 -10.60 -8.03
CA ALA A 57 9.97 -11.56 -7.84
C ALA A 57 9.26 -11.84 -9.17
N LYS A 58 8.86 -10.79 -9.90
CA LYS A 58 8.20 -10.93 -11.20
C LYS A 58 9.06 -11.61 -12.25
N ALA A 59 10.38 -11.38 -12.23
CA ALA A 59 11.31 -12.05 -13.14
C ALA A 59 11.49 -13.54 -12.80
N SER A 60 11.28 -13.93 -11.53
CA SER A 60 11.36 -15.31 -11.08
C SER A 60 10.06 -16.10 -11.25
N GLU A 61 8.92 -15.42 -11.35
CA GLU A 61 7.62 -16.05 -11.55
C GLU A 61 7.44 -16.51 -13.00
N PRO A 62 6.91 -17.73 -13.23
CA PRO A 62 6.55 -18.17 -14.57
C PRO A 62 5.45 -17.26 -15.15
N PRO A 63 5.44 -17.00 -16.46
CA PRO A 63 4.44 -16.14 -17.07
C PRO A 63 3.03 -16.71 -16.86
N GLN A 64 2.14 -15.89 -16.30
CA GLN A 64 0.72 -16.23 -16.21
C GLN A 64 0.07 -16.01 -17.58
N TRP A 65 -0.27 -17.11 -18.25
CA TRP A 65 -1.07 -17.07 -19.47
C TRP A 65 -2.54 -16.84 -19.10
N VAL A 66 -3.02 -15.63 -19.30
CA VAL A 66 -4.46 -15.30 -19.23
C VAL A 66 -5.05 -15.44 -20.63
N TYR A 67 -5.99 -16.37 -20.78
CA TYR A 67 -6.85 -16.41 -21.95
C TYR A 67 -7.84 -15.24 -21.84
N PRO A 68 -8.05 -14.45 -22.91
CA PRO A 68 -9.11 -13.44 -22.89
C PRO A 68 -10.44 -14.15 -22.70
N ASP A 69 -11.23 -13.70 -21.71
CA ASP A 69 -12.57 -14.24 -21.48
C ASP A 69 -13.43 -13.99 -22.73
N GLU A 70 -14.11 -15.04 -23.20
CA GLU A 70 -15.05 -14.98 -24.30
C GLU A 70 -16.26 -14.13 -23.83
N GLU A 71 -16.58 -13.07 -24.59
CA GLU A 71 -17.60 -12.04 -24.30
C GLU A 71 -18.89 -12.50 -23.60
#